data_AF-A0A554K812-F1
#
_entry.id   AF-A0A554K812-F1
#
_cell.length_a   1.000
_cell.length_b   1.000
_cell.length_c   1.000
_cell.angle_alpha   90.00
_cell.angle_beta   90.00
_cell.angle_gamma   90.00
#
_symmetry.space_group_name_H-M   'P 1'
#
loop_
_entity.id
_entity.type
_entity.pdbx_description
1 polymer ?
#
loop_
_entity_poly.entity_id
_entity_poly.type
_entity_poly.pdbx_seq_one_letter_code
_entity_poly.pdbx_strand_id
1 'polypeptide(L)'
;MNQISYYLNFDYLLNLRPEPLGPAGRLLLPIAVAACLAAAIILQRRAAKTADPLLRAGLKRLGIPLLTMGIIGALFTLVAWLGVPILSLRLVLLVWVLVTAWWLIAIARKEWGSLPQRRAAREQRLLKERYLPK
;
A
#
# COMPACT_ATOMS: atom_id res chain seq x y z
N MET A 1 15.13 -30.69 -8.09
CA MET A 1 15.50 -29.65 -7.11
C MET A 1 14.43 -28.58 -7.11
N ASN A 2 13.81 -28.32 -5.95
CA ASN A 2 12.67 -27.42 -5.84
C ASN A 2 13.08 -25.99 -6.22
N GLN A 3 12.46 -25.43 -7.26
CA GLN A 3 12.77 -24.07 -7.72
C GLN A 3 12.60 -23.01 -6.62
N ILE A 4 11.72 -23.26 -5.65
CA ILE A 4 11.47 -22.40 -4.49
C ILE A 4 12.75 -22.19 -3.67
N SER A 5 13.57 -23.23 -3.48
CA SER A 5 14.82 -23.15 -2.71
C SER A 5 15.88 -22.28 -3.39
N TYR A 6 15.85 -22.15 -4.72
CA TYR A 6 16.79 -21.31 -5.47
C TYR A 6 16.48 -19.81 -5.30
N TYR A 7 15.20 -19.44 -5.29
CA TYR A 7 14.78 -18.04 -5.13
C TYR A 7 14.98 -17.49 -3.70
N LEU A 8 15.10 -18.36 -2.70
CA LEU A 8 15.30 -18.00 -1.30
C LEU A 8 16.77 -18.02 -0.86
N ASN A 9 17.70 -18.33 -1.76
CA ASN A 9 19.10 -18.41 -1.41
C ASN A 9 19.68 -17.01 -1.12
N PHE A 10 20.41 -16.86 -0.02
CA PHE A 10 20.85 -15.55 0.50
C PHE A 10 21.82 -14.86 -0.48
N ASP A 11 22.70 -15.64 -1.11
CA ASP A 11 23.63 -15.17 -2.15
C ASP A 11 22.90 -14.66 -3.40
N TYR A 12 21.73 -15.22 -3.72
CA TYR A 12 20.91 -14.79 -4.85
C TYR A 12 20.13 -13.50 -4.55
N LEU A 13 19.79 -13.28 -3.27
CA LEU A 13 19.08 -12.08 -2.81
C LEU A 13 20.02 -10.88 -2.60
N LEU A 14 21.26 -11.12 -2.17
CA LEU A 14 22.28 -10.09 -1.89
C LEU A 14 23.30 -9.88 -3.02
N ASN A 15 23.09 -10.47 -4.19
CA ASN A 15 24.02 -10.31 -5.30
C ASN A 15 24.11 -8.82 -5.73
N LEU A 16 25.29 -8.22 -5.53
CA LEU A 16 25.61 -6.81 -5.86
C LEU A 16 25.64 -6.53 -7.37
N ARG A 17 25.74 -7.57 -8.19
CA ARG A 17 25.58 -7.51 -9.66
C ARG A 17 24.37 -8.35 -10.05
N PRO A 18 23.15 -7.91 -9.70
CA PRO A 18 21.97 -8.66 -10.08
C PRO A 18 21.87 -8.65 -11.60
N GLU A 19 21.77 -9.84 -12.20
CA GLU A 19 21.29 -9.92 -13.57
C GLU A 19 19.95 -9.19 -13.68
N PRO A 20 19.73 -8.46 -14.79
CA PRO A 20 18.51 -7.68 -15.00
C PRO A 20 17.29 -8.56 -14.69
N LEU A 21 16.31 -7.96 -13.98
CA LEU A 21 15.09 -8.64 -13.52
C LEU A 21 14.66 -9.74 -14.49
N GLY A 22 14.60 -10.97 -14.00
CA GLY A 22 14.13 -12.10 -14.80
C GLY A 22 12.75 -11.81 -15.40
N PRO A 23 12.33 -12.55 -16.44
CA PRO A 23 11.09 -12.27 -17.16
C PRO A 23 9.87 -12.13 -16.24
N ALA A 24 9.80 -12.92 -15.17
CA ALA A 24 8.76 -12.80 -14.14
C ALA A 24 8.82 -11.46 -13.37
N GLY A 25 10.01 -11.00 -12.96
CA GLY A 25 10.17 -9.73 -12.24
C GLY A 25 9.85 -8.51 -13.11
N ARG A 26 10.18 -8.57 -14.41
CA ARG A 26 9.83 -7.54 -15.39
C ARG A 26 8.33 -7.39 -15.59
N LEU A 27 7.55 -8.45 -15.40
CA LEU A 27 6.10 -8.45 -15.58
C LEU A 27 5.35 -8.18 -14.27
N LEU A 28 5.76 -8.81 -13.17
CA LEU A 28 5.08 -8.70 -11.88
C LEU A 28 5.22 -7.33 -11.23
N LEU A 29 6.40 -6.71 -11.33
CA LEU A 29 6.65 -5.39 -10.72
C LEU A 29 5.71 -4.30 -11.27
N PRO A 30 5.63 -4.05 -12.60
CA PRO A 30 4.72 -3.04 -13.12
C PRO A 30 3.26 -3.38 -12.86
N ILE A 31 2.88 -4.68 -12.82
CA ILE A 31 1.52 -5.09 -12.44
C ILE A 31 1.23 -4.71 -10.98
N ALA A 32 2.14 -4.99 -10.05
CA ALA A 32 1.96 -4.64 -8.63
C ALA A 32 1.85 -3.13 -8.42
N VAL A 33 2.68 -2.35 -9.13
CA VAL A 33 2.63 -0.88 -9.12
C VAL A 33 1.31 -0.38 -9.70
N ALA A 34 0.89 -0.89 -10.86
CA ALA A 34 -0.38 -0.53 -11.48
C ALA A 34 -1.56 -0.87 -10.58
N ALA A 35 -1.54 -2.02 -9.89
CA ALA A 35 -2.56 -2.41 -8.93
C ALA A 35 -2.61 -1.44 -7.73
N CYS A 36 -1.47 -1.03 -7.19
CA CYS A 36 -1.40 -0.05 -6.10
C CYS A 36 -1.96 1.31 -6.52
N LEU A 37 -1.57 1.81 -7.69
CA LEU A 37 -2.07 3.08 -8.23
C LEU A 37 -3.57 3.02 -8.53
N ALA A 38 -4.03 1.94 -9.17
CA ALA A 38 -5.45 1.72 -9.44
C ALA A 38 -6.27 1.69 -8.15
N ALA A 39 -5.81 0.95 -7.14
CA ALA A 39 -6.46 0.90 -5.84
C ALA A 39 -6.48 2.28 -5.15
N ALA A 40 -5.38 3.04 -5.20
CA ALA A 40 -5.33 4.42 -4.68
C ALA A 40 -6.39 5.31 -5.34
N ILE A 41 -6.49 5.28 -6.68
CA ILE A 41 -7.46 6.06 -7.46
C ILE A 41 -8.89 5.64 -7.12
N ILE A 42 -9.16 4.33 -7.04
CA ILE A 42 -10.48 3.80 -6.67
C ILE A 42 -10.87 4.28 -5.26
N LEU A 43 -9.96 4.20 -4.29
CA LEU A 43 -10.21 4.65 -2.92
C LEU A 43 -10.47 6.15 -2.86
N GLN A 44 -9.70 6.97 -3.60
CA GLN A 44 -9.95 8.42 -3.67
C GLN A 44 -11.27 8.76 -4.33
N ARG A 45 -11.62 8.08 -5.44
CA ARG A 45 -12.93 8.26 -6.10
C ARG A 45 -14.08 7.86 -5.20
N ARG A 46 -13.96 6.74 -4.48
CA ARG A 46 -14.96 6.34 -3.47
C ARG A 46 -15.04 7.37 -2.35
N ALA A 47 -13.92 7.87 -1.84
CA ALA A 47 -13.90 8.90 -0.80
C ALA A 47 -14.58 10.20 -1.25
N ALA A 48 -14.42 10.58 -2.52
CA ALA A 48 -15.09 11.75 -3.08
C ALA A 48 -16.62 11.56 -3.15
N LYS A 49 -17.07 10.36 -3.55
CA LYS A 49 -18.51 10.02 -3.68
C LYS A 49 -19.22 9.74 -2.35
N THR A 50 -18.50 9.36 -1.30
CA THR A 50 -19.12 9.05 -0.01
C THR A 50 -19.55 10.32 0.74
N ALA A 51 -20.82 10.38 1.13
CA ALA A 51 -21.39 11.45 1.95
C ALA A 51 -21.01 11.33 3.44
N ASP A 52 -20.75 10.11 3.94
CA ASP A 52 -20.32 9.90 5.33
C ASP A 52 -18.87 10.40 5.54
N PRO A 53 -18.65 11.47 6.31
CA PRO A 53 -17.30 12.02 6.53
C PRO A 53 -16.37 11.03 7.25
N LEU A 54 -16.92 10.09 8.03
CA LEU A 54 -16.17 9.08 8.75
C LEU A 54 -15.54 8.07 7.79
N LEU A 55 -16.35 7.58 6.85
CA LEU A 55 -15.93 6.65 5.81
C LEU A 55 -15.02 7.36 4.78
N ARG A 56 -15.32 8.62 4.43
CA ARG A 56 -14.44 9.46 3.60
C ARG A 56 -13.06 9.64 4.22
N ALA A 57 -12.98 9.89 5.53
CA ALA A 57 -11.69 10.03 6.24
C ALA A 57 -10.89 8.71 6.23
N GLY A 58 -11.56 7.57 6.48
CA GLY A 58 -10.92 6.24 6.41
C GLY A 58 -10.39 5.92 5.01
N LEU A 59 -11.19 6.17 3.96
CA LEU A 59 -10.78 5.94 2.57
C LEU A 59 -9.62 6.85 2.15
N LYS A 60 -9.61 8.13 2.57
CA LYS A 60 -8.47 9.03 2.30
C LYS A 60 -7.20 8.57 3.01
N ARG A 61 -7.32 8.12 4.27
CA ARG A 61 -6.19 7.58 5.05
C ARG A 61 -5.59 6.32 4.45
N LEU A 62 -6.38 5.50 3.77
CA LEU A 62 -5.89 4.34 3.02
C LEU A 62 -5.35 4.73 1.63
N GLY A 63 -6.02 5.65 0.94
CA GLY A 63 -5.68 6.03 -0.43
C GLY A 63 -4.35 6.79 -0.55
N ILE A 64 -4.01 7.66 0.40
CA ILE A 64 -2.76 8.45 0.36
C ILE A 64 -1.52 7.55 0.46
N PRO A 65 -1.40 6.63 1.45
CA PRO A 65 -0.28 5.70 1.53
C PRO A 65 -0.15 4.80 0.29
N LEU A 66 -1.27 4.26 -0.23
CA LEU A 66 -1.25 3.47 -1.46
C LEU A 66 -0.72 4.28 -2.65
N LEU A 67 -1.08 5.55 -2.76
CA LEU A 67 -0.58 6.43 -3.81
C LEU A 67 0.93 6.63 -3.65
N THR A 68 1.41 6.97 -2.45
CA THR A 68 2.84 7.15 -2.19
C THR A 68 3.63 5.90 -2.48
N MET A 69 3.10 4.73 -2.09
CA MET A 69 3.71 3.44 -2.37
C MET A 69 3.69 3.14 -3.87
N GLY A 70 2.58 3.36 -4.57
CA GLY A 70 2.53 3.24 -6.03
C GLY A 70 3.57 4.11 -6.74
N ILE A 71 3.76 5.36 -6.31
CA ILE A 71 4.78 6.27 -6.86
C ILE A 71 6.20 5.76 -6.56
N ILE A 72 6.47 5.33 -5.33
CA ILE A 72 7.77 4.75 -4.96
C ILE A 72 8.05 3.49 -5.78
N GLY A 73 7.06 2.62 -5.96
CA GLY A 73 7.18 1.42 -6.80
C GLY A 73 7.39 1.76 -8.28
N ALA A 74 6.78 2.83 -8.79
CA ALA A 74 7.03 3.32 -10.14
C ALA A 74 8.47 3.83 -10.29
N LEU A 75 9.00 4.54 -9.29
CA LEU A 75 10.41 4.95 -9.24
C LEU A 75 11.32 3.71 -9.23
N PHE A 76 11.03 2.69 -8.43
CA PHE A 76 11.78 1.43 -8.47
C PHE A 76 11.77 0.78 -9.84
N THR A 77 10.63 0.80 -10.54
CA THR A 77 10.50 0.26 -11.88
C THR A 77 11.36 1.03 -12.88
N LEU A 78 11.36 2.36 -12.79
CA LEU A 78 12.17 3.24 -13.62
C LEU A 78 13.67 3.05 -13.36
N VAL A 79 14.06 2.97 -12.09
CA VAL A 79 15.45 2.77 -11.69
C VAL A 79 15.96 1.38 -12.10
N ALA A 80 15.09 0.36 -12.01
CA ALA A 80 15.38 -0.97 -12.52
C ALA A 80 15.53 -0.99 -14.05
N TRP A 81 14.75 -0.17 -14.76
CA TRP A 81 14.89 0.00 -16.21
C TRP A 81 16.19 0.71 -16.60
N LEU A 82 16.63 1.68 -15.79
CA LEU A 82 17.94 2.34 -15.92
C LEU A 82 19.13 1.45 -15.54
N GLY A 83 18.90 0.25 -15.01
CA GLY A 83 19.96 -0.70 -14.65
C GLY A 83 20.79 -0.27 -13.44
N VAL A 84 20.28 0.60 -12.55
CA VAL A 84 21.02 1.03 -11.36
C VAL A 84 21.05 -0.11 -10.33
N PRO A 85 22.22 -0.65 -9.96
CA PRO A 85 22.33 -1.93 -9.25
C PRO A 85 21.86 -1.88 -7.78
N ILE A 86 22.05 -0.76 -7.08
CA ILE A 86 21.76 -0.67 -5.63
C ILE A 86 20.25 -0.63 -5.36
N LEU A 87 19.48 0.11 -6.16
CA LEU A 87 18.02 0.23 -5.98
C LEU A 87 17.24 -0.91 -6.64
N SER A 88 17.86 -1.66 -7.56
CA SER A 88 17.24 -2.81 -8.24
C SER A 88 17.47 -4.15 -7.54
N LEU A 89 18.11 -4.13 -6.37
CA LEU A 89 18.28 -5.32 -5.54
C LEU A 89 16.92 -5.96 -5.26
N ARG A 90 16.81 -7.25 -5.59
CA ARG A 90 15.60 -8.07 -5.41
C ARG A 90 15.14 -8.06 -3.95
N LEU A 91 16.08 -7.99 -3.02
CA LEU A 91 15.82 -7.86 -1.60
C LEU A 91 15.13 -6.53 -1.23
N VAL A 92 15.53 -5.40 -1.84
CA VAL A 92 14.90 -4.09 -1.59
C VAL A 92 13.46 -4.12 -2.07
N LEU A 93 13.19 -4.69 -3.24
CA LEU A 93 11.84 -4.87 -3.76
C LEU A 93 10.98 -5.78 -2.86
N LEU A 94 11.53 -6.90 -2.41
CA LEU A 94 10.84 -7.82 -1.49
C LEU A 94 10.50 -7.14 -0.16
N VAL A 95 11.47 -6.45 0.44
CA VAL A 95 11.28 -5.68 1.68
C VAL A 95 10.21 -4.61 1.46
N TRP A 96 10.27 -3.89 0.34
CA TRP A 96 9.28 -2.86 0.01
C TRP A 96 7.86 -3.45 -0.12
N VAL A 97 7.69 -4.59 -0.81
CA VAL A 97 6.40 -5.28 -0.92
C VAL A 97 5.90 -5.73 0.46
N LEU A 98 6.76 -6.33 1.28
CA LEU A 98 6.40 -6.81 2.62
C LEU A 98 6.01 -5.65 3.54
N VAL A 99 6.78 -4.56 3.55
CA VAL A 99 6.48 -3.35 4.32
C VAL A 99 5.15 -2.74 3.86
N THR A 100 4.92 -2.64 2.54
CA THR A 100 3.67 -2.12 1.97
C THR A 100 2.48 -2.99 2.38
N ALA A 101 2.59 -4.31 2.26
CA ALA A 101 1.54 -5.25 2.64
C ALA A 101 1.24 -5.19 4.14
N TRP A 102 2.27 -5.24 4.99
CA TRP A 102 2.12 -5.12 6.44
C TRP A 102 1.46 -3.80 6.84
N TRP A 103 1.88 -2.69 6.23
CA TRP A 103 1.34 -1.37 6.53
C TRP A 103 -0.13 -1.24 6.12
N LEU A 104 -0.51 -1.78 4.95
CA LEU A 104 -1.90 -1.87 4.52
C LEU A 104 -2.77 -2.65 5.49
N ILE A 105 -2.30 -3.81 5.94
CA ILE A 105 -3.00 -4.64 6.92
C ILE A 105 -3.15 -3.88 8.25
N ALA A 106 -2.12 -3.20 8.71
CA ALA A 106 -2.15 -2.42 9.95
C ALA A 106 -3.18 -1.28 9.89
N ILE A 107 -3.23 -0.53 8.78
CA ILE A 107 -4.20 0.56 8.61
C ILE A 107 -5.62 0.00 8.50
N ALA A 108 -5.82 -1.06 7.71
CA ALA A 108 -7.13 -1.71 7.56
C ALA A 108 -7.66 -2.22 8.91
N ARG A 109 -6.81 -2.90 9.69
CA ARG A 109 -7.17 -3.40 11.04
C ARG A 109 -7.51 -2.26 12.00
N LYS A 110 -6.76 -1.16 11.96
CA LYS A 110 -6.99 0.02 12.82
C LYS A 110 -8.30 0.75 12.46
N GLU A 111 -8.60 0.94 11.18
CA GLU A 111 -9.83 1.60 10.75
C GLU A 111 -11.06 0.69 10.99
N TRP A 112 -10.97 -0.62 10.73
CA TRP A 112 -12.08 -1.54 11.05
C TRP A 112 -12.37 -1.65 12.55
N GLY A 113 -11.34 -1.69 13.40
CA GLY A 113 -11.53 -1.74 14.85
C GLY A 113 -12.09 -0.44 15.45
N SER A 114 -11.80 0.72 14.85
CA SER A 114 -12.21 2.02 15.39
C SER A 114 -13.54 2.56 14.83
N LEU A 115 -14.08 1.94 13.78
CA LEU A 115 -15.38 2.28 13.21
C LEU A 115 -16.55 2.24 14.21
N PRO A 116 -16.76 1.17 15.01
CA PRO A 116 -17.91 1.12 15.93
C PRO A 116 -17.82 2.19 17.02
N GLN A 117 -16.62 2.42 17.58
CA GLN A 117 -16.41 3.43 18.62
C GLN A 117 -16.65 4.85 18.10
N ARG A 118 -16.17 5.16 16.88
CA ARG A 118 -16.38 6.50 16.29
C ARG A 118 -17.85 6.74 15.92
N ARG A 119 -18.62 5.70 15.58
CA ARG A 119 -20.08 5.82 15.38
C ARG A 119 -20.79 6.17 16.69
N ALA A 120 -20.53 5.41 17.75
CA ALA A 120 -21.12 5.65 19.07
C ALA A 120 -20.78 7.06 19.62
N ALA A 121 -19.52 7.49 19.51
CA ALA A 121 -19.12 8.83 19.94
C ALA A 121 -19.81 9.96 19.14
N ARG A 122 -20.11 9.73 17.85
CA ARG A 122 -20.80 10.71 17.01
C ARG A 122 -22.29 10.79 17.36
N GLU A 123 -22.94 9.66 17.60
CA GLU A 123 -24.32 9.62 18.10
C GLU A 123 -24.45 10.33 19.45
N GLN A 124 -23.52 10.10 20.38
CA GLN A 124 -23.51 10.80 21.66
C GLN A 124 -23.33 12.33 21.53
N ARG A 125 -22.50 12.80 20.59
CA ARG A 125 -22.37 14.23 20.31
C ARG A 125 -23.65 14.82 19.74
N LEU A 126 -24.27 14.15 18.77
CA LEU A 126 -25.53 14.57 18.17
C LEU A 126 -26.67 14.61 19.20
N LEU A 127 -26.71 13.64 20.13
CA LEU A 127 -27.65 13.66 21.25
C LEU A 127 -27.39 14.86 22.15
N LYS A 128 -26.14 15.10 22.59
CA LYS A 128 -25.80 16.26 23.43
C LYS A 128 -26.17 17.59 22.77
N GLU A 129 -25.88 17.74 21.48
CA GLU A 129 -26.22 18.94 20.70
C GLU A 129 -27.73 19.15 20.58
N ARG A 130 -28.53 18.08 20.59
CA ARG A 130 -30.00 18.16 20.55
C ARG A 130 -30.61 18.67 21.86
N TYR A 131 -29.93 18.46 22.99
CA TYR A 131 -30.40 18.83 24.33
C TYR A 131 -29.80 20.13 24.88
N LEU A 132 -28.86 20.76 24.16
CA LEU A 132 -28.31 22.05 24.54
C LEU A 132 -29.13 23.17 23.87
N PRO A 133 -29.80 24.06 24.65
CA PRO A 133 -30.46 25.22 24.09
C PRO A 133 -29.41 26.16 23.46
N LYS A 134 -29.75 26.72 22.28
CA LYS A 134 -28.89 27.63 21.52
C LYS A 134 -28.85 29.02 22.14
#